data_AF-A0A1G7A278-F1
#
_entry.id   AF-A0A1G7A278-F1
#
_cell.length_a   1.000
_cell.length_b   1.000
_cell.length_c   1.000
_cell.angle_alpha   90.00
_cell.angle_beta   90.00
_cell.angle_gamma   90.00
#
_symmetry.space_group_name_H-M   'P 1'
#
loop_
_entity.id
_entity.type
_entity.pdbx_description
1 polymer ?
#
loop_
_entity_poly.entity_id
_entity_poly.type
_entity_poly.pdbx_seq_one_letter_code
_entity_poly.pdbx_strand_id
1 'polypeptide(L)'
;MYPIFTYPRYVILLAAVILFASCQKEEPFHEAIDPELTLSARSVTVETMKRTTSHDGSYDNIVDGASCMAIQFPYTVSVNGLELQIETMADLQKIEDVLDAADEGEYSMQITFPITVTMSDYTEIVVNSEAVLQKYGEQCVEGGNDDDIECIDVIYPVDLFTYNLNLQLTGSLTVNHDKELRRFLAGLEADDLISIDFPMTFEIFDGAELTVNTNTELANAMERAIDMCYEDDNNDHNDDDFTKTSLDGRLTTCPWLVKELKKKDLIGSETYQEQLLTFMEDGRVTLDNGFDAVSEGTWSVTVSDFKVFLAMEFMDADAFNGAMYTYEIGEDTIKLDGGENDQIILEQFCAYEMQTCSQVFIEENLQDECRWSITDGKGEFSEDITIDFSQKNIQAYNANDTVVDEGNWNISDTTLTFSGLSTTLEYYVGDWKVVGCSEERFRLQRGDDSLVLVKNCEAGH
;
A
#
# COMPACT_ATOMS: atom_id res chain seq x y z
N MET A 1 27.87 35.31 107.77
CA MET A 1 28.69 35.32 106.54
C MET A 1 28.20 34.16 105.68
N TYR A 2 27.20 34.43 104.83
CA TYR A 2 26.62 33.46 103.89
C TYR A 2 27.02 33.91 102.48
N PRO A 3 27.57 33.04 101.63
CA PRO A 3 27.96 33.44 100.29
C PRO A 3 26.72 33.56 99.39
N ILE A 4 26.68 34.65 98.65
CA ILE A 4 25.63 35.00 97.70
C ILE A 4 25.81 34.14 96.44
N PHE A 5 24.69 33.57 96.02
CA PHE A 5 24.46 32.57 94.97
C PHE A 5 25.15 32.87 93.62
N THR A 6 25.96 31.93 93.14
CA THR A 6 26.60 31.86 91.81
C THR A 6 25.66 31.31 90.72
N TYR A 7 24.51 31.95 90.50
CA TYR A 7 23.50 31.48 89.54
C TYR A 7 23.35 32.26 88.21
N PRO A 8 23.97 33.43 87.94
CA PRO A 8 23.67 34.16 86.70
C PRO A 8 24.32 33.53 85.44
N ARG A 9 25.34 32.69 85.59
CA ARG A 9 26.04 32.06 84.45
C ARG A 9 25.28 30.88 83.85
N TYR A 10 24.55 30.12 84.67
CA TYR A 10 23.77 28.98 84.19
C TYR A 10 22.47 29.40 83.50
N VAL A 11 21.89 30.53 83.91
CA VAL A 11 20.67 31.07 83.29
C VAL A 11 20.92 31.58 81.87
N ILE A 12 22.08 32.20 81.62
CA ILE A 12 22.47 32.67 80.28
C ILE A 12 22.77 31.49 79.34
N LEU A 13 23.41 30.44 79.86
CA LEU A 13 23.72 29.22 79.09
C LEU A 13 22.45 28.43 78.76
N LEU A 14 21.48 28.38 79.67
CA LEU A 14 20.18 27.75 79.42
C LEU A 14 19.34 28.55 78.40
N ALA A 15 19.38 29.90 78.47
CA ALA A 15 18.70 30.75 77.50
C ALA A 15 19.30 30.65 76.09
N ALA A 16 20.63 30.46 75.98
CA ALA A 16 21.29 30.26 74.69
C ALA A 16 20.94 28.90 74.03
N VAL A 17 20.72 27.84 74.83
CA VAL A 17 20.29 26.53 74.31
C VAL A 17 18.84 26.56 73.83
N ILE A 18 17.98 27.36 74.46
CA ILE A 18 16.57 27.51 74.06
C ILE A 18 16.42 28.24 72.72
N LEU A 19 17.38 29.09 72.32
CA LEU A 19 17.38 29.76 71.01
C LEU A 19 17.68 28.80 69.84
N PHE A 20 18.26 27.63 70.09
CA PHE A 20 18.47 26.59 69.07
C PHE A 20 17.40 25.49 69.09
N ALA A 21 16.42 25.56 69.98
CA ALA A 21 15.28 24.65 70.05
C ALA A 21 14.08 25.16 69.23
N SER A 22 14.33 25.85 68.12
CA SER A 22 13.32 26.07 67.10
C SER A 22 13.10 24.74 66.38
N CYS A 23 12.07 23.99 66.80
CA CYS A 23 11.50 22.98 65.90
C CYS A 23 10.97 23.74 64.69
N GLN A 24 11.65 23.68 63.55
CA GLN A 24 10.95 23.88 62.28
C GLN A 24 9.80 22.88 62.29
N LYS A 25 8.56 23.38 62.30
CA LYS A 25 7.49 22.60 61.71
C LYS A 25 7.84 22.54 60.23
N GLU A 26 8.51 21.47 59.82
CA GLU A 26 8.45 21.05 58.43
C GLU A 26 6.97 20.84 58.14
N GLU A 27 6.36 21.78 57.41
CA GLU A 27 5.15 21.42 56.69
C GLU A 27 5.56 20.27 55.76
N PRO A 28 4.77 19.19 55.65
CA PRO A 28 5.07 18.17 54.67
C PRO A 28 5.12 18.88 53.32
N PHE A 29 6.32 18.93 52.72
CA PHE A 29 6.49 19.32 51.33
C PHE A 29 5.69 18.30 50.52
N HIS A 30 4.44 18.63 50.21
CA HIS A 30 3.81 18.13 49.00
C HIS A 30 4.43 18.97 47.88
N GLU A 31 5.64 18.59 47.45
CA GLU A 31 6.03 18.94 46.08
C GLU A 31 4.99 18.26 45.19
N ALA A 32 4.13 19.07 44.57
CA ALA A 32 3.36 18.56 43.46
C ALA A 32 4.38 18.06 42.44
N ILE A 33 4.33 16.77 42.14
CA ILE A 33 5.14 16.16 41.09
C ILE A 33 4.91 17.01 39.83
N ASP A 34 5.95 17.69 39.35
CA ASP A 34 5.84 18.52 38.16
C ASP A 34 5.75 17.60 36.95
N PRO A 35 4.61 17.55 36.25
CA PRO A 35 4.43 16.67 35.11
C PRO A 35 5.37 17.01 33.95
N GLU A 36 5.97 18.22 33.92
CA GLU A 36 6.99 18.58 32.95
C GLU A 36 8.38 18.03 33.28
N LEU A 37 8.64 17.67 34.54
CA LEU A 37 9.93 17.10 34.97
C LEU A 37 9.89 15.57 35.04
N THR A 38 8.76 15.01 35.47
CA THR A 38 8.62 13.56 35.67
C THR A 38 7.21 13.08 35.33
N LEU A 39 7.11 11.89 34.74
CA LEU A 39 5.87 11.18 34.50
C LEU A 39 5.66 10.14 35.59
N SER A 40 4.44 10.06 36.13
CA SER A 40 4.05 8.95 37.00
C SER A 40 3.81 7.67 36.18
N ALA A 41 4.16 6.52 36.74
CA ALA A 41 3.85 5.21 36.15
C ALA A 41 2.34 4.99 35.84
N ARG A 42 1.45 5.76 36.50
CA ARG A 42 -0.01 5.74 36.29
C ARG A 42 -0.53 6.87 35.39
N SER A 43 0.36 7.67 34.81
CA SER A 43 -0.05 8.75 33.92
C SER A 43 -0.62 8.18 32.62
N VAL A 44 -1.54 8.91 32.00
CA VAL A 44 -2.09 8.55 30.69
C VAL A 44 -0.96 8.43 29.67
N THR A 45 0.00 9.36 29.67
CA THR A 45 1.17 9.33 28.78
C THR A 45 1.98 8.03 28.89
N VAL A 46 2.25 7.54 30.11
CA VAL A 46 2.98 6.27 30.29
C VAL A 46 2.15 5.08 29.82
N GLU A 47 0.83 5.12 30.00
CA GLU A 47 -0.04 4.07 29.47
C GLU A 47 -0.06 4.09 27.93
N THR A 48 -0.20 5.26 27.32
CA THR A 48 -0.13 5.43 25.86
C THR A 48 1.23 4.98 25.31
N MET A 49 2.34 5.28 26.01
CA MET A 49 3.66 4.75 25.64
C MET A 49 3.72 3.22 25.65
N LYS A 50 3.02 2.53 26.57
CA LYS A 50 2.96 1.07 26.56
C LYS A 50 2.18 0.56 25.35
N ARG A 51 1.06 1.21 25.04
CA ARG A 51 0.22 0.90 23.87
C ARG A 51 1.01 1.04 22.57
N THR A 52 1.67 2.19 22.38
CA THR A 52 2.55 2.49 21.25
C THR A 52 3.75 1.56 21.09
N THR A 53 4.14 0.86 22.16
CA THR A 53 5.30 -0.05 22.12
C THR A 53 4.88 -1.50 22.26
N SER A 54 3.58 -1.81 22.14
CA SER A 54 3.08 -3.18 22.13
C SER A 54 3.65 -3.95 20.93
N HIS A 55 3.57 -5.27 21.02
CA HIS A 55 3.83 -6.13 19.87
C HIS A 55 2.53 -6.29 19.09
N ASP A 56 2.43 -5.61 17.98
CA ASP A 56 1.39 -5.83 16.98
C ASP A 56 1.52 -7.26 16.40
N GLY A 57 0.41 -7.99 16.39
CA GLY A 57 0.29 -9.33 15.83
C GLY A 57 -0.70 -9.45 14.67
N SER A 58 -1.28 -8.34 14.19
CA SER A 58 -2.23 -8.31 13.07
C SER A 58 -1.70 -9.02 11.81
N TYR A 59 -0.39 -8.93 11.56
CA TYR A 59 0.25 -9.46 10.35
C TYR A 59 0.05 -10.96 10.08
N ASP A 60 -0.31 -11.78 11.08
CA ASP A 60 -0.64 -13.20 10.87
C ASP A 60 -2.07 -13.57 11.26
N ASN A 61 -2.96 -12.58 11.32
CA ASN A 61 -4.39 -12.76 11.49
C ASN A 61 -4.95 -13.81 10.55
N ILE A 62 -4.48 -13.88 9.30
CA ILE A 62 -4.85 -14.92 8.32
C ILE A 62 -4.76 -16.36 8.86
N VAL A 63 -3.94 -16.59 9.88
CA VAL A 63 -3.73 -17.90 10.49
C VAL A 63 -4.42 -18.08 11.83
N ASP A 64 -4.31 -17.13 12.75
CA ASP A 64 -4.82 -17.27 14.13
C ASP A 64 -6.02 -16.40 14.47
N GLY A 65 -6.29 -15.39 13.64
CA GLY A 65 -7.41 -14.47 13.72
C GLY A 65 -7.44 -13.64 15.00
N ALA A 66 -6.31 -13.08 15.41
CA ALA A 66 -6.21 -12.28 16.62
C ALA A 66 -5.07 -11.24 16.59
N SER A 67 -5.40 -9.94 16.48
CA SER A 67 -4.38 -8.89 16.30
C SER A 67 -3.42 -8.72 17.50
N CYS A 68 -3.83 -9.10 18.70
CA CYS A 68 -3.03 -8.85 19.92
C CYS A 68 -1.92 -9.91 20.20
N MET A 69 -1.70 -10.84 19.26
CA MET A 69 -0.69 -11.88 19.37
C MET A 69 -0.26 -12.37 17.99
N ALA A 70 0.93 -12.98 17.89
CA ALA A 70 1.37 -13.58 16.62
C ALA A 70 2.11 -14.90 16.80
N ILE A 71 2.00 -15.79 15.82
CA ILE A 71 2.70 -17.07 15.79
C ILE A 71 4.16 -16.86 15.37
N GLN A 72 5.10 -17.33 16.21
CA GLN A 72 6.51 -17.33 15.86
C GLN A 72 6.82 -18.33 14.74
N PHE A 73 7.48 -17.83 13.70
CA PHE A 73 8.07 -18.68 12.67
C PHE A 73 9.19 -19.60 13.23
N PRO A 74 9.38 -20.81 12.67
CA PRO A 74 8.56 -21.44 11.64
C PRO A 74 7.39 -22.26 12.20
N TYR A 75 6.32 -22.38 11.42
CA TYR A 75 5.20 -23.29 11.71
C TYR A 75 4.62 -23.93 10.44
N THR A 76 3.71 -24.88 10.61
CA THR A 76 3.05 -25.59 9.50
C THR A 76 1.54 -25.41 9.61
N VAL A 77 0.93 -25.03 8.49
CA VAL A 77 -0.52 -24.90 8.34
C VAL A 77 -1.00 -25.79 7.19
N SER A 78 -2.20 -26.35 7.31
CA SER A 78 -2.86 -27.13 6.26
C SER A 78 -4.10 -26.38 5.80
N VAL A 79 -4.09 -25.86 4.57
CA VAL A 79 -5.21 -25.15 3.94
C VAL A 79 -5.85 -26.06 2.91
N ASN A 80 -7.14 -26.39 3.07
CA ASN A 80 -7.87 -27.32 2.19
C ASN A 80 -7.16 -28.68 1.96
N GLY A 81 -6.35 -29.11 2.93
CA GLY A 81 -5.56 -30.35 2.89
C GLY A 81 -4.18 -30.23 2.22
N LEU A 82 -3.79 -29.04 1.76
CA LEU A 82 -2.43 -28.72 1.31
C LEU A 82 -1.59 -28.24 2.50
N GLU A 83 -0.52 -28.97 2.83
CA GLU A 83 0.44 -28.55 3.85
C GLU A 83 1.38 -27.47 3.32
N LEU A 84 1.41 -26.34 4.02
CA LEU A 84 2.27 -25.20 3.77
C LEU A 84 3.25 -25.01 4.94
N GLN A 85 4.52 -24.78 4.60
CA GLN A 85 5.56 -24.43 5.58
C GLN A 85 5.75 -22.92 5.56
N ILE A 86 5.55 -22.31 6.73
CA ILE A 86 5.66 -20.87 6.94
C ILE A 86 6.94 -20.64 7.74
N GLU A 87 8.02 -20.25 7.07
CA GLU A 87 9.34 -20.02 7.69
C GLU A 87 9.60 -18.54 7.99
N THR A 88 8.90 -17.66 7.28
CA THR A 88 9.04 -16.22 7.33
C THR A 88 7.68 -15.55 7.10
N MET A 89 7.60 -14.26 7.42
CA MET A 89 6.42 -13.43 7.12
C MET A 89 6.03 -13.47 5.64
N ALA A 90 7.01 -13.45 4.73
CA ALA A 90 6.76 -13.54 3.29
C ALA A 90 6.11 -14.88 2.85
N ASP A 91 6.17 -15.92 3.69
CA ASP A 91 5.51 -17.19 3.39
C ASP A 91 4.00 -17.16 3.67
N LEU A 92 3.47 -16.12 4.33
CA LEU A 92 2.02 -15.92 4.54
C LEU A 92 1.28 -15.73 3.22
N GLN A 93 1.92 -15.13 2.21
CA GLN A 93 1.41 -15.03 0.83
C GLN A 93 1.00 -16.40 0.26
N LYS A 94 1.69 -17.49 0.64
CA LYS A 94 1.33 -18.84 0.18
C LYS A 94 -0.04 -19.28 0.69
N ILE A 95 -0.46 -18.77 1.84
CA ILE A 95 -1.77 -19.03 2.43
C ILE A 95 -2.82 -18.25 1.64
N GLU A 96 -2.59 -16.95 1.44
CA GLU A 96 -3.43 -16.06 0.63
C GLU A 96 -3.66 -16.64 -0.77
N ASP A 97 -2.59 -16.99 -1.50
CA ASP A 97 -2.68 -17.55 -2.86
C ASP A 97 -3.61 -18.78 -2.95
N VAL A 98 -3.63 -19.59 -1.87
CA VAL A 98 -4.46 -20.80 -1.80
C VAL A 98 -5.91 -20.46 -1.44
N LEU A 99 -6.13 -19.42 -0.62
CA LEU A 99 -7.46 -18.93 -0.29
C LEU A 99 -8.09 -18.19 -1.48
N ASP A 100 -7.34 -17.34 -2.18
CA ASP A 100 -7.76 -16.59 -3.37
C ASP A 100 -8.12 -17.49 -4.54
N ALA A 101 -7.38 -18.59 -4.71
CA ALA A 101 -7.70 -19.59 -5.73
C ALA A 101 -8.97 -20.40 -5.40
N ALA A 102 -9.49 -20.31 -4.17
CA ALA A 102 -10.75 -20.94 -3.78
C ALA A 102 -11.90 -19.94 -3.98
N ASP A 103 -12.87 -20.27 -4.85
CA ASP A 103 -14.13 -19.52 -4.97
C ASP A 103 -14.74 -19.26 -3.58
N GLU A 104 -15.30 -18.05 -3.34
CA GLU A 104 -15.98 -17.64 -2.10
C GLU A 104 -16.77 -18.81 -1.46
N GLY A 105 -16.14 -19.47 -0.49
CA GLY A 105 -16.57 -20.78 -0.02
C GLY A 105 -15.74 -21.25 1.18
N GLU A 106 -16.35 -22.07 2.03
CA GLU A 106 -15.77 -22.57 3.29
C GLU A 106 -14.37 -23.18 3.06
N TYR A 107 -13.32 -22.42 3.37
CA TYR A 107 -11.96 -22.95 3.47
C TYR A 107 -11.78 -23.66 4.82
N SER A 108 -10.94 -24.69 4.85
CA SER A 108 -10.53 -25.33 6.09
C SER A 108 -9.05 -25.08 6.33
N MET A 109 -8.73 -24.38 7.42
CA MET A 109 -7.37 -24.16 7.88
C MET A 109 -7.10 -24.96 9.16
N GLN A 110 -5.94 -25.61 9.25
CA GLN A 110 -5.52 -26.37 10.44
C GLN A 110 -4.04 -26.15 10.74
N ILE A 111 -3.73 -25.67 11.94
CA ILE A 111 -2.36 -25.47 12.39
C ILE A 111 -1.79 -26.77 12.99
N THR A 112 -0.53 -27.07 12.69
CA THR A 112 0.19 -28.19 13.31
C THR A 112 0.84 -27.75 14.62
N PHE A 113 0.29 -28.21 15.74
CA PHE A 113 0.81 -27.94 17.07
C PHE A 113 1.97 -28.87 17.49
N PRO A 114 2.86 -28.46 18.41
CA PRO A 114 2.84 -27.18 19.13
C PRO A 114 3.43 -26.02 18.33
N ILE A 115 2.96 -24.81 18.66
CA ILE A 115 3.48 -23.53 18.15
C ILE A 115 3.89 -22.63 19.32
N THR A 116 4.66 -21.59 19.05
CA THR A 116 4.97 -20.53 20.02
C THR A 116 4.29 -19.26 19.56
N VAL A 117 3.62 -18.56 20.49
CA VAL A 117 2.93 -17.30 20.23
C VAL A 117 3.61 -16.20 21.04
N THR A 118 3.79 -15.03 20.44
CA THR A 118 4.22 -13.79 21.10
C THR A 118 2.99 -12.94 21.36
N MET A 119 2.75 -12.57 22.62
CA MET A 119 1.64 -11.67 23.00
C MET A 119 2.06 -10.19 22.85
N SER A 120 1.09 -9.27 22.89
CA SER A 120 1.31 -7.82 22.86
C SER A 120 2.30 -7.27 23.91
N ASP A 121 2.50 -7.96 25.03
CA ASP A 121 3.49 -7.61 26.05
C ASP A 121 4.87 -8.26 25.86
N TYR A 122 5.11 -8.88 24.69
CA TYR A 122 6.27 -9.68 24.32
C TYR A 122 6.50 -10.91 25.20
N THR A 123 5.47 -11.41 25.90
CA THR A 123 5.53 -12.74 26.52
C THR A 123 5.41 -13.81 25.46
N GLU A 124 6.15 -14.90 25.64
CA GLU A 124 6.21 -16.01 24.68
C GLU A 124 5.55 -17.24 25.32
N ILE A 125 4.55 -17.79 24.64
CA ILE A 125 3.71 -18.88 25.15
C ILE A 125 3.75 -20.05 24.19
N VAL A 126 4.01 -21.26 24.71
CA VAL A 126 3.90 -22.49 23.91
C VAL A 126 2.45 -22.99 23.92
N VAL A 127 1.82 -22.96 22.75
CA VAL A 127 0.44 -23.41 22.53
C VAL A 127 0.45 -24.83 21.96
N ASN A 128 -0.36 -25.72 22.54
CA ASN A 128 -0.32 -27.16 22.22
C ASN A 128 -1.57 -27.67 21.50
N SER A 129 -2.55 -26.80 21.22
CA SER A 129 -3.78 -27.15 20.50
C SER A 129 -4.57 -25.92 20.10
N GLU A 130 -5.38 -26.06 19.05
CA GLU A 130 -6.32 -25.06 18.55
C GLU A 130 -7.19 -24.43 19.65
N ALA A 131 -7.81 -25.28 20.49
CA ALA A 131 -8.67 -24.81 21.58
C ALA A 131 -7.94 -24.02 22.69
N VAL A 132 -6.60 -24.02 22.68
CA VAL A 132 -5.79 -23.17 23.57
C VAL A 132 -5.45 -21.87 22.85
N LEU A 133 -5.11 -21.92 21.56
CA LEU A 133 -4.87 -20.73 20.72
C LEU A 133 -6.11 -19.82 20.72
N GLN A 134 -7.29 -20.38 20.41
CA GLN A 134 -8.55 -19.65 20.40
C GLN A 134 -8.87 -18.97 21.74
N LYS A 135 -8.47 -19.55 22.87
CA LYS A 135 -8.69 -18.93 24.19
C LYS A 135 -7.79 -17.73 24.46
N TYR A 136 -6.62 -17.69 23.83
CA TYR A 136 -5.77 -16.51 23.86
C TYR A 136 -6.34 -15.46 22.91
N GLY A 137 -6.76 -15.83 21.70
CA GLY A 137 -7.42 -14.92 20.74
C GLY A 137 -8.74 -14.32 21.26
N GLU A 138 -9.56 -15.07 22.01
CA GLU A 138 -10.76 -14.54 22.67
C GLU A 138 -10.49 -13.41 23.69
N GLN A 139 -9.23 -13.15 24.04
CA GLN A 139 -8.83 -12.04 24.92
C GLN A 139 -8.42 -10.79 24.13
N CYS A 140 -8.20 -10.91 22.82
CA CYS A 140 -7.93 -9.79 21.93
C CYS A 140 -9.22 -9.00 21.64
N VAL A 141 -9.08 -7.72 21.34
CA VAL A 141 -10.19 -6.79 21.11
C VAL A 141 -10.22 -6.43 19.63
N GLU A 142 -10.85 -7.28 18.83
CA GLU A 142 -10.90 -7.07 17.38
C GLU A 142 -11.81 -5.89 16.99
N GLY A 143 -11.41 -5.12 15.97
CA GLY A 143 -12.22 -4.11 15.29
C GLY A 143 -11.88 -2.65 15.58
N GLY A 144 -10.60 -2.32 15.81
CA GLY A 144 -10.09 -0.93 15.86
C GLY A 144 -10.25 -0.24 17.20
N ASN A 145 -10.39 -1.00 18.29
CA ASN A 145 -10.40 -0.47 19.65
C ASN A 145 -9.46 -1.28 20.55
N ASP A 146 -8.48 -1.92 19.94
CA ASP A 146 -7.54 -2.74 20.68
C ASP A 146 -6.52 -1.85 21.42
N ASP A 147 -5.67 -2.49 22.21
CA ASP A 147 -4.80 -1.78 23.13
C ASP A 147 -3.52 -1.25 22.44
N ASP A 148 -3.21 -1.59 21.19
CA ASP A 148 -2.06 -1.10 20.43
C ASP A 148 -2.23 0.36 20.02
N ILE A 149 -1.13 0.99 19.62
CA ILE A 149 -1.16 2.24 18.83
C ILE A 149 -0.06 2.14 17.79
N GLU A 150 -0.41 1.96 16.53
CA GLU A 150 0.54 1.71 15.43
C GLU A 150 0.86 2.96 14.61
N CYS A 151 0.03 3.99 14.73
CA CYS A 151 0.15 5.17 13.88
C CYS A 151 1.37 6.05 14.16
N ILE A 152 2.19 5.66 15.14
CA ILE A 152 3.40 6.36 15.55
C ILE A 152 4.42 5.39 16.15
N ASP A 153 5.65 5.40 15.65
CA ASP A 153 6.74 4.53 16.09
C ASP A 153 7.85 5.31 16.79
N VAL A 154 8.43 4.74 17.85
CA VAL A 154 9.56 5.35 18.56
C VAL A 154 10.85 5.16 17.76
N ILE A 155 11.55 6.26 17.46
CA ILE A 155 12.91 6.19 16.92
C ILE A 155 13.90 6.05 18.07
N TYR A 156 14.57 4.89 18.10
CA TYR A 156 15.56 4.53 19.11
C TYR A 156 16.97 5.03 18.79
N PRO A 157 17.85 5.18 19.80
CA PRO A 157 17.67 4.83 21.23
C PRO A 157 16.96 5.92 22.05
N VAL A 158 16.40 5.51 23.20
CA VAL A 158 15.77 6.43 24.17
C VAL A 158 16.43 6.25 25.55
N ASP A 159 16.83 7.36 26.15
CA ASP A 159 17.38 7.41 27.50
C ASP A 159 16.30 7.76 28.54
N LEU A 160 16.22 6.94 29.59
CA LEU A 160 15.21 7.01 30.64
C LEU A 160 15.88 7.08 32.01
N PHE A 161 15.26 7.83 32.91
CA PHE A 161 15.66 7.97 34.30
C PHE A 161 14.50 7.60 35.22
N THR A 162 14.77 6.86 36.29
CA THR A 162 13.77 6.53 37.31
C THR A 162 14.02 7.31 38.59
N TYR A 163 12.97 7.68 39.30
CA TYR A 163 13.02 8.42 40.55
C TYR A 163 12.04 7.82 41.56
N ASN A 164 12.36 7.99 42.84
CA ASN A 164 11.39 7.74 43.92
C ASN A 164 10.51 8.99 44.17
N LEU A 165 9.52 8.85 45.04
CA LEU A 165 8.60 9.94 45.42
C LEU A 165 9.27 11.19 46.03
N ASN A 166 10.55 11.10 46.45
CA ASN A 166 11.34 12.25 46.93
C ASN A 166 12.20 12.87 45.82
N LEU A 167 11.91 12.56 44.54
CA LEU A 167 12.64 13.01 43.35
C LEU A 167 14.13 12.68 43.38
N GLN A 168 14.51 11.60 44.07
CA GLN A 168 15.88 11.09 44.04
C GLN A 168 16.01 10.07 42.91
N LEU A 169 17.01 10.28 42.06
CA LEU A 169 17.36 9.35 40.98
C LEU A 169 17.65 7.96 41.54
N THR A 170 16.87 6.97 41.11
CA THR A 170 17.01 5.56 41.49
C THR A 170 17.71 4.73 40.41
N GLY A 171 17.72 5.20 39.16
CA GLY A 171 18.30 4.47 38.03
C GLY A 171 18.30 5.27 36.73
N SER A 172 19.05 4.75 35.76
CA SER A 172 19.10 5.24 34.37
C SER A 172 19.20 4.05 33.43
N LEU A 173 18.49 4.07 32.30
CA LEU A 173 18.44 3.00 31.31
C LEU A 173 18.37 3.60 29.91
N THR A 174 19.15 3.06 28.98
CA THR A 174 18.98 3.29 27.55
C THR A 174 18.24 2.09 26.96
N VAL A 175 17.14 2.32 26.25
CA VAL A 175 16.41 1.29 25.50
C VAL A 175 16.62 1.45 24.01
N ASN A 176 16.65 0.34 23.27
CA ASN A 176 17.07 0.30 21.87
C ASN A 176 16.00 -0.22 20.89
N HIS A 177 14.87 -0.70 21.40
CA HIS A 177 13.72 -1.18 20.62
C HIS A 177 12.49 -1.30 21.51
N ASP A 178 11.29 -1.48 20.93
CA ASP A 178 10.01 -1.49 21.64
C ASP A 178 9.91 -2.55 22.72
N LYS A 179 10.36 -3.78 22.46
CA LYS A 179 10.42 -4.83 23.51
C LYS A 179 11.18 -4.42 24.77
N GLU A 180 12.24 -3.59 24.67
CA GLU A 180 12.96 -3.08 25.84
C GLU A 180 12.15 -1.99 26.55
N LEU A 181 11.61 -1.03 25.80
CA LEU A 181 10.80 0.06 26.34
C LEU A 181 9.51 -0.45 26.99
N ARG A 182 8.73 -1.28 26.27
CA ARG A 182 7.48 -1.89 26.72
C ARG A 182 7.65 -2.67 28.02
N ARG A 183 8.71 -3.46 28.13
CA ARG A 183 9.01 -4.25 29.35
C ARG A 183 9.49 -3.37 30.49
N PHE A 184 10.25 -2.32 30.22
CA PHE A 184 10.62 -1.33 31.23
C PHE A 184 9.37 -0.65 31.81
N LEU A 185 8.49 -0.15 30.95
CA LEU A 185 7.26 0.54 31.37
C LEU A 185 6.30 -0.40 32.12
N ALA A 186 6.19 -1.67 31.69
CA ALA A 186 5.38 -2.68 32.38
C ALA A 186 5.95 -3.08 33.75
N GLY A 187 7.26 -2.93 33.95
CA GLY A 187 7.95 -3.22 35.21
C GLY A 187 7.85 -2.13 36.27
N LEU A 188 7.30 -0.95 35.94
CA LEU A 188 7.16 0.16 36.88
C LEU A 188 6.13 -0.15 37.97
N GLU A 189 6.50 0.13 39.22
CA GLU A 189 5.57 0.10 40.33
C GLU A 189 4.67 1.34 40.35
N ALA A 190 3.53 1.24 41.03
CA ALA A 190 2.51 2.28 41.13
C ALA A 190 3.02 3.68 41.55
N ASP A 191 4.09 3.70 42.36
CA ASP A 191 4.66 4.92 42.95
C ASP A 191 5.99 5.33 42.28
N ASP A 192 6.38 4.65 41.19
CA ASP A 192 7.55 5.00 40.41
C ASP A 192 7.29 6.25 39.56
N LEU A 193 8.35 7.06 39.45
CA LEU A 193 8.40 8.24 38.58
C LEU A 193 9.49 8.03 37.54
N ILE A 194 9.22 8.39 36.30
CA ILE A 194 10.18 8.34 35.20
C ILE A 194 10.41 9.72 34.60
N SER A 195 11.57 9.93 33.98
CA SER A 195 11.87 11.08 33.14
C SER A 195 12.54 10.59 31.87
N ILE A 196 12.28 11.25 30.76
CA ILE A 196 12.82 10.95 29.44
C ILE A 196 13.91 11.99 29.14
N ASP A 197 15.06 11.56 28.65
CA ASP A 197 16.08 12.49 28.16
C ASP A 197 15.66 13.01 26.79
N PHE A 198 15.03 14.19 26.77
CA PHE A 198 14.62 14.82 25.52
C PHE A 198 15.82 15.38 24.74
N PRO A 199 15.75 15.44 23.39
CA PRO A 199 14.58 15.16 22.56
C PRO A 199 14.34 13.67 22.29
N MET A 200 13.07 13.31 22.05
CA MET A 200 12.63 12.01 21.56
C MET A 200 12.03 12.19 20.17
N THR A 201 12.29 11.26 19.26
CA THR A 201 11.81 11.32 17.88
C THR A 201 10.91 10.13 17.59
N PHE A 202 9.90 10.36 16.77
CA PHE A 202 8.96 9.36 16.28
C PHE A 202 8.92 9.36 14.76
N GLU A 203 8.60 8.21 14.17
CA GLU A 203 8.13 8.10 12.80
C GLU A 203 6.60 8.01 12.83
N ILE A 204 5.90 8.84 12.06
CA ILE A 204 4.42 8.78 11.94
C ILE A 204 4.08 7.83 10.78
N PHE A 205 2.88 7.24 10.77
CA PHE A 205 2.38 6.32 9.73
C PHE A 205 2.63 6.75 8.26
N ASP A 206 2.80 8.04 7.97
CA ASP A 206 3.10 8.57 6.63
C ASP A 206 4.61 8.66 6.31
N GLY A 207 5.46 8.16 7.21
CA GLY A 207 6.93 8.19 7.15
C GLY A 207 7.55 9.53 7.61
N ALA A 208 6.75 10.47 8.13
CA ALA A 208 7.29 11.74 8.61
C ALA A 208 7.90 11.62 10.01
N GLU A 209 9.06 12.26 10.23
CA GLU A 209 9.67 12.34 11.56
C GLU A 209 9.04 13.45 12.42
N LEU A 210 8.65 13.12 13.65
CA LEU A 210 8.16 14.06 14.67
C LEU A 210 9.08 14.06 15.88
N THR A 211 9.70 15.19 16.18
CA THR A 211 10.54 15.36 17.39
C THR A 211 9.79 16.10 18.49
N VAL A 212 9.79 15.56 19.69
CA VAL A 212 9.23 16.16 20.91
C VAL A 212 10.33 16.48 21.92
N ASN A 213 10.15 17.56 22.67
CA ASN A 213 11.17 18.11 23.58
C ASN A 213 10.71 18.21 25.04
N THR A 214 9.44 17.90 25.31
CA THR A 214 8.82 18.00 26.64
C THR A 214 7.77 16.91 26.83
N ASN A 215 7.41 16.64 28.09
CA ASN A 215 6.34 15.70 28.42
C ASN A 215 4.98 16.15 27.85
N THR A 216 4.70 17.46 27.84
CA THR A 216 3.50 17.99 27.18
C THR A 216 3.51 17.75 25.67
N GLU A 217 4.63 17.98 24.98
CA GLU A 217 4.74 17.70 23.54
C GLU A 217 4.56 16.21 23.25
N LEU A 218 5.17 15.34 24.06
CA LEU A 218 5.01 13.89 23.99
C LEU A 218 3.54 13.46 24.15
N ALA A 219 2.87 13.92 25.20
CA ALA A 219 1.47 13.58 25.45
C ALA A 219 0.55 14.01 24.29
N ASN A 220 0.76 15.22 23.76
CA ASN A 220 -0.01 15.72 22.62
C ASN A 220 0.32 15.02 21.29
N ALA A 221 1.56 14.54 21.13
CA ALA A 221 1.94 13.74 19.97
C ALA A 221 1.20 12.40 19.98
N MET A 222 1.26 11.71 21.12
CA MET A 222 0.61 10.41 21.31
C MET A 222 -0.91 10.48 21.25
N GLU A 223 -1.54 11.47 21.88
CA GLU A 223 -3.01 11.62 21.82
C GLU A 223 -3.51 11.88 20.39
N ARG A 224 -2.71 12.55 19.56
CA ARG A 224 -3.07 12.75 18.15
C ARG A 224 -2.92 11.47 17.33
N ALA A 225 -1.93 10.64 17.65
CA ALA A 225 -1.63 9.43 16.88
C ALA A 225 -2.73 8.36 16.96
N ILE A 226 -3.44 8.26 18.09
CA ILE A 226 -4.44 7.20 18.37
C ILE A 226 -5.44 6.98 17.21
N ASP A 227 -5.88 8.03 16.54
CA ASP A 227 -6.88 7.92 15.45
C ASP A 227 -6.32 8.40 14.10
N MET A 228 -5.00 8.34 13.88
CA MET A 228 -4.35 8.90 12.69
C MET A 228 -4.26 7.93 11.50
N CYS A 229 -4.27 6.63 11.76
CA CYS A 229 -4.22 5.55 10.78
C CYS A 229 -5.31 4.52 11.12
N TYR A 230 -5.50 3.56 10.23
CA TYR A 230 -6.26 2.35 10.54
C TYR A 230 -5.28 1.35 11.11
N GLU A 231 -5.50 0.91 12.35
CA GLU A 231 -4.58 0.07 13.15
C GLU A 231 -4.70 -1.42 12.82
N ASP A 232 -5.41 -1.80 11.75
CA ASP A 232 -5.54 -3.21 11.31
C ASP A 232 -5.99 -4.24 12.37
N ASP A 233 -6.56 -3.75 13.48
CA ASP A 233 -7.13 -4.52 14.58
C ASP A 233 -8.31 -5.41 14.18
N ASN A 234 -8.73 -5.44 12.92
CA ASN A 234 -9.85 -6.27 12.51
C ASN A 234 -9.34 -7.65 12.08
N ASN A 235 -10.19 -8.67 12.22
CA ASN A 235 -9.88 -10.03 11.81
C ASN A 235 -10.38 -10.31 10.37
N ASP A 236 -10.24 -9.36 9.46
CA ASP A 236 -10.57 -9.50 8.05
C ASP A 236 -9.27 -9.74 7.28
N HIS A 237 -8.95 -10.98 6.96
CA HIS A 237 -7.69 -11.36 6.29
C HIS A 237 -7.48 -10.82 4.87
N ASN A 238 -8.28 -9.84 4.44
CA ASN A 238 -8.29 -9.26 3.10
C ASN A 238 -8.17 -7.72 3.17
N ASP A 239 -7.61 -7.17 4.26
CA ASP A 239 -7.29 -5.76 4.41
C ASP A 239 -5.78 -5.49 4.50
N ASP A 240 -5.02 -6.06 3.57
CA ASP A 240 -3.61 -5.72 3.38
C ASP A 240 -3.30 -4.20 3.59
N ASP A 241 -2.41 -3.95 4.53
CA ASP A 241 -1.96 -2.68 5.13
C ASP A 241 -1.26 -1.70 4.18
N PHE A 242 -1.93 -1.29 3.11
CA PHE A 242 -1.27 -0.42 2.13
C PHE A 242 -1.08 0.99 2.64
N THR A 243 0.19 1.42 2.66
CA THR A 243 0.50 2.84 2.74
C THR A 243 0.39 3.50 1.37
N LYS A 244 0.09 4.80 1.31
CA LYS A 244 0.19 5.60 0.08
C LYS A 244 1.55 5.41 -0.61
N THR A 245 2.63 5.36 0.18
CA THR A 245 4.00 5.22 -0.33
C THR A 245 4.23 3.85 -0.98
N SER A 246 3.67 2.79 -0.41
CA SER A 246 3.75 1.43 -0.98
C SER A 246 3.09 1.38 -2.36
N LEU A 247 1.87 1.90 -2.50
CA LEU A 247 1.14 1.91 -3.77
C LEU A 247 1.79 2.83 -4.82
N ASP A 248 2.23 4.04 -4.43
CA ASP A 248 2.95 4.96 -5.33
C ASP A 248 4.22 4.30 -5.91
N GLY A 249 5.01 3.65 -5.05
CA GLY A 249 6.23 2.94 -5.47
C GLY A 249 5.92 1.74 -6.35
N ARG A 250 4.85 1.01 -6.04
CA ARG A 250 4.46 -0.17 -6.80
C ARG A 250 3.96 0.18 -8.20
N LEU A 251 3.02 1.13 -8.32
CA LEU A 251 2.43 1.56 -9.59
C LEU A 251 3.48 2.03 -10.60
N THR A 252 4.54 2.69 -10.13
CA THR A 252 5.60 3.27 -10.98
C THR A 252 6.72 2.31 -11.36
N THR A 253 6.68 1.06 -10.88
CA THR A 253 7.75 0.08 -11.12
C THR A 253 7.79 -0.38 -12.59
N CYS A 254 6.65 -0.69 -13.20
CA CYS A 254 6.53 -1.07 -14.61
C CYS A 254 5.06 -0.99 -15.09
N PRO A 255 4.76 -1.27 -16.38
CA PRO A 255 3.39 -1.27 -16.89
C PRO A 255 2.48 -2.34 -16.24
N TRP A 256 1.17 -2.06 -16.25
CA TRP A 256 0.12 -2.86 -15.66
C TRP A 256 -0.92 -3.25 -16.70
N LEU A 257 -1.12 -4.54 -16.90
CA LEU A 257 -2.14 -5.09 -17.76
C LEU A 257 -3.51 -5.03 -17.06
N VAL A 258 -4.50 -4.46 -17.73
CA VAL A 258 -5.89 -4.48 -17.26
C VAL A 258 -6.44 -5.89 -17.48
N LYS A 259 -6.47 -6.70 -16.42
CA LYS A 259 -7.12 -8.02 -16.44
C LYS A 259 -8.62 -7.91 -16.44
N GLU A 260 -9.10 -6.98 -15.64
CA GLU A 260 -10.52 -6.80 -15.47
C GLU A 260 -10.85 -5.33 -15.25
N LEU A 261 -11.89 -4.88 -15.92
CA LEU A 261 -12.56 -3.62 -15.63
C LEU A 261 -14.06 -3.93 -15.62
N LYS A 262 -14.70 -3.75 -14.48
CA LYS A 262 -16.16 -3.80 -14.33
C LYS A 262 -16.63 -2.41 -13.94
N LYS A 263 -17.60 -1.91 -14.68
CA LYS A 263 -18.26 -0.63 -14.39
C LYS A 263 -19.75 -0.85 -14.56
N LYS A 264 -20.53 -0.66 -13.49
CA LYS A 264 -21.96 -0.98 -13.41
C LYS A 264 -22.77 -0.36 -14.56
N ASP A 265 -22.48 0.90 -14.88
CA ASP A 265 -23.21 1.67 -15.90
C ASP A 265 -22.52 1.65 -17.28
N LEU A 266 -21.49 0.82 -17.46
CA LEU A 266 -20.72 0.73 -18.70
C LEU A 266 -20.84 -0.66 -19.35
N ILE A 267 -21.64 -0.71 -20.41
CA ILE A 267 -21.70 -1.86 -21.32
C ILE A 267 -20.44 -1.85 -22.20
N GLY A 268 -19.76 -2.99 -22.36
CA GLY A 268 -18.55 -3.09 -23.16
C GLY A 268 -17.26 -2.90 -22.36
N SER A 269 -17.31 -2.97 -21.03
CA SER A 269 -16.13 -2.82 -20.17
C SER A 269 -15.06 -3.89 -20.42
N GLU A 270 -15.46 -5.03 -20.99
CA GLU A 270 -14.56 -6.08 -21.48
C GLU A 270 -13.59 -5.60 -22.57
N THR A 271 -13.88 -4.51 -23.30
CA THR A 271 -12.99 -4.00 -24.35
C THR A 271 -11.69 -3.40 -23.80
N TYR A 272 -11.64 -3.14 -22.49
CA TYR A 272 -10.45 -2.64 -21.81
C TYR A 272 -9.52 -3.76 -21.33
N GLN A 273 -9.96 -5.02 -21.41
CA GLN A 273 -9.08 -6.14 -21.12
C GLN A 273 -7.86 -6.13 -22.05
N GLU A 274 -6.72 -6.50 -21.49
CA GLU A 274 -5.42 -6.56 -22.18
C GLU A 274 -4.83 -5.20 -22.58
N GLN A 275 -5.46 -4.08 -22.21
CA GLN A 275 -4.85 -2.75 -22.33
C GLN A 275 -3.84 -2.52 -21.21
N LEU A 276 -2.86 -1.65 -21.44
CA LEU A 276 -1.74 -1.39 -20.54
C LEU A 276 -1.79 0.01 -19.96
N LEU A 277 -1.79 0.09 -18.64
CA LEU A 277 -1.58 1.31 -17.88
C LEU A 277 -0.10 1.46 -17.55
N THR A 278 0.47 2.64 -17.76
CA THR A 278 1.84 2.96 -17.32
C THR A 278 1.83 4.22 -16.49
N PHE A 279 2.16 4.11 -15.20
CA PHE A 279 2.18 5.20 -14.24
C PHE A 279 3.59 5.79 -14.12
N MET A 280 3.69 7.11 -14.11
CA MET A 280 4.95 7.85 -14.04
C MET A 280 5.06 8.64 -12.74
N GLU A 281 6.28 8.79 -12.21
CA GLU A 281 6.58 9.53 -10.97
C GLU A 281 6.10 11.00 -10.98
N ASP A 282 5.91 11.59 -12.17
CA ASP A 282 5.44 12.97 -12.33
C ASP A 282 3.90 13.11 -12.29
N GLY A 283 3.18 12.03 -11.96
CA GLY A 283 1.72 11.99 -11.87
C GLY A 283 1.01 11.80 -13.21
N ARG A 284 1.73 11.48 -14.29
CA ARG A 284 1.14 11.09 -15.58
C ARG A 284 0.87 9.59 -15.65
N VAL A 285 -0.22 9.22 -16.30
CA VAL A 285 -0.55 7.82 -16.63
C VAL A 285 -0.88 7.71 -18.10
N THR A 286 -0.47 6.63 -18.74
CA THR A 286 -0.84 6.33 -20.13
C THR A 286 -1.66 5.06 -20.21
N LEU A 287 -2.66 5.04 -21.08
CA LEU A 287 -3.43 3.86 -21.45
C LEU A 287 -3.10 3.49 -22.89
N ASP A 288 -2.51 2.33 -23.07
CA ASP A 288 -2.06 1.79 -24.35
C ASP A 288 -2.83 0.52 -24.68
N ASN A 289 -3.58 0.53 -25.78
CA ASN A 289 -4.29 -0.66 -26.25
C ASN A 289 -3.49 -1.44 -27.32
N GLY A 290 -2.21 -1.12 -27.49
CA GLY A 290 -1.28 -1.73 -28.43
C GLY A 290 -1.55 -1.38 -29.89
N PHE A 291 -2.53 -0.51 -30.17
CA PHE A 291 -2.99 -0.27 -31.53
C PHE A 291 -3.30 1.19 -31.86
N ASP A 292 -4.03 1.91 -31.02
CA ASP A 292 -4.39 3.31 -31.22
C ASP A 292 -3.34 4.27 -30.65
N ALA A 293 -3.57 5.57 -30.84
CA ALA A 293 -2.79 6.58 -30.13
C ALA A 293 -2.95 6.36 -28.62
N VAL A 294 -1.81 6.27 -27.93
CA VAL A 294 -1.76 6.16 -26.47
C VAL A 294 -2.54 7.31 -25.85
N SER A 295 -3.50 6.96 -25.00
CA SER A 295 -4.29 7.94 -24.26
C SER A 295 -3.48 8.40 -23.05
N GLU A 296 -3.35 9.70 -22.87
CA GLU A 296 -2.66 10.30 -21.72
C GLU A 296 -3.67 10.76 -20.67
N GLY A 297 -3.31 10.61 -19.40
CA GLY A 297 -4.08 11.02 -18.25
C GLY A 297 -3.19 11.42 -17.07
N THR A 298 -3.83 11.72 -15.95
CA THR A 298 -3.16 11.98 -14.67
C THR A 298 -3.61 10.96 -13.62
N TRP A 299 -2.71 10.64 -12.70
CA TRP A 299 -3.04 9.79 -11.56
C TRP A 299 -2.52 10.41 -10.25
N SER A 300 -3.14 10.01 -9.15
CA SER A 300 -2.67 10.31 -7.80
C SER A 300 -3.19 9.29 -6.82
N VAL A 301 -2.40 8.98 -5.79
CA VAL A 301 -2.86 8.23 -4.63
C VAL A 301 -3.26 9.19 -3.51
N THR A 302 -4.46 8.99 -2.96
CA THR A 302 -4.96 9.75 -1.82
C THR A 302 -5.35 8.81 -0.68
N VAL A 303 -5.35 9.35 0.54
CA VAL A 303 -5.85 8.64 1.73
C VAL A 303 -7.09 9.37 2.20
N SER A 304 -8.19 8.64 2.38
CA SER A 304 -9.46 9.16 2.93
C SER A 304 -10.11 8.07 3.76
N ASP A 305 -10.66 8.42 4.94
CA ASP A 305 -11.27 7.44 5.85
C ASP A 305 -10.38 6.20 6.05
N PHE A 306 -9.06 6.44 6.18
CA PHE A 306 -8.01 5.45 6.34
C PHE A 306 -7.87 4.41 5.23
N LYS A 307 -8.47 4.68 4.07
CA LYS A 307 -8.37 3.86 2.88
C LYS A 307 -7.48 4.53 1.84
N VAL A 308 -6.69 3.73 1.14
CA VAL A 308 -5.86 4.20 0.02
C VAL A 308 -6.67 4.15 -1.26
N PHE A 309 -6.76 5.28 -1.94
CA PHE A 309 -7.47 5.41 -3.21
C PHE A 309 -6.50 5.71 -4.34
N LEU A 310 -6.61 4.96 -5.43
CA LEU A 310 -6.04 5.35 -6.71
C LEU A 310 -7.06 6.21 -7.46
N ALA A 311 -6.70 7.47 -7.72
CA ALA A 311 -7.47 8.35 -8.59
C ALA A 311 -6.81 8.45 -9.97
N MET A 312 -7.61 8.30 -11.02
CA MET A 312 -7.18 8.48 -12.41
C MET A 312 -8.12 9.43 -13.14
N GLU A 313 -7.57 10.16 -14.11
CA GLU A 313 -8.31 11.08 -14.97
C GLU A 313 -7.73 11.06 -16.39
N PHE A 314 -8.55 10.67 -17.36
CA PHE A 314 -8.27 10.64 -18.79
C PHE A 314 -9.28 11.50 -19.54
N MET A 315 -8.87 12.07 -20.67
CA MET A 315 -9.77 12.84 -21.54
C MET A 315 -10.69 11.96 -22.39
N ASP A 316 -10.16 10.83 -22.88
CA ASP A 316 -10.83 9.95 -23.84
C ASP A 316 -11.04 8.51 -23.30
N ALA A 317 -10.85 8.30 -21.99
CA ALA A 317 -10.98 6.99 -21.33
C ALA A 317 -11.74 7.09 -20.00
N ASP A 318 -12.96 7.62 -20.06
CA ASP A 318 -13.85 7.86 -18.90
C ASP A 318 -14.07 6.62 -18.02
N ALA A 319 -13.91 5.42 -18.57
CA ALA A 319 -14.06 4.16 -17.84
C ALA A 319 -13.10 4.01 -16.65
N PHE A 320 -11.92 4.65 -16.71
CA PHE A 320 -10.93 4.65 -15.64
C PHE A 320 -11.06 5.86 -14.70
N ASN A 321 -11.90 6.84 -15.05
CA ASN A 321 -11.94 8.10 -14.31
C ASN A 321 -12.59 7.94 -12.94
N GLY A 322 -12.04 8.65 -11.95
CA GLY A 322 -12.51 8.66 -10.57
C GLY A 322 -11.49 8.05 -9.61
N ALA A 323 -11.89 7.93 -8.35
CA ALA A 323 -11.09 7.36 -7.27
C ALA A 323 -11.65 5.99 -6.86
N MET A 324 -10.79 4.98 -6.80
CA MET A 324 -11.16 3.61 -6.40
C MET A 324 -10.29 3.18 -5.22
N TYR A 325 -10.91 2.53 -4.24
CA TYR A 325 -10.26 2.00 -3.05
C TYR A 325 -9.39 0.80 -3.44
N THR A 326 -8.15 0.77 -2.96
CA THR A 326 -7.24 -0.36 -3.14
C THR A 326 -7.47 -1.34 -2.02
N TYR A 327 -7.93 -2.54 -2.35
CA TYR A 327 -8.20 -3.59 -1.36
C TYR A 327 -7.23 -4.78 -1.47
N GLU A 328 -6.33 -4.78 -2.47
CA GLU A 328 -5.26 -5.77 -2.57
C GLU A 328 -4.08 -5.25 -3.44
N ILE A 329 -2.85 -5.59 -3.04
CA ILE A 329 -1.58 -5.38 -3.74
C ILE A 329 -0.72 -6.64 -3.52
N GLY A 330 -0.99 -7.68 -4.30
CA GLY A 330 -0.17 -8.90 -4.29
C GLY A 330 1.20 -8.74 -4.96
N GLU A 331 1.96 -9.82 -5.10
CA GLU A 331 3.31 -9.82 -5.73
C GLU A 331 3.31 -9.32 -7.18
N ASP A 332 2.22 -9.53 -7.92
CA ASP A 332 2.03 -9.09 -9.31
C ASP A 332 0.64 -8.51 -9.57
N THR A 333 -0.20 -8.32 -8.55
CA THR A 333 -1.61 -7.89 -8.70
C THR A 333 -1.90 -6.61 -7.95
N ILE A 334 -2.79 -5.78 -8.49
CA ILE A 334 -3.45 -4.70 -7.75
C ILE A 334 -4.95 -4.82 -8.02
N LYS A 335 -5.76 -4.90 -6.95
CA LYS A 335 -7.22 -4.91 -7.06
C LYS A 335 -7.84 -3.65 -6.45
N LEU A 336 -8.72 -3.03 -7.24
CA LEU A 336 -9.38 -1.77 -6.91
C LEU A 336 -10.90 -1.94 -6.89
N ASP A 337 -11.57 -1.37 -5.89
CA ASP A 337 -13.02 -1.34 -5.72
C ASP A 337 -13.54 0.10 -5.84
N GLY A 338 -14.50 0.32 -6.75
CA GLY A 338 -15.15 1.62 -6.94
C GLY A 338 -16.49 1.75 -6.22
N GLY A 339 -16.91 0.70 -5.49
CA GLY A 339 -18.25 0.56 -4.95
C GLY A 339 -19.29 0.17 -6.00
N GLU A 340 -20.46 -0.28 -5.56
CA GLU A 340 -21.58 -0.64 -6.44
C GLU A 340 -21.27 -1.69 -7.54
N ASN A 341 -20.31 -2.60 -7.27
CA ASN A 341 -19.77 -3.61 -8.20
C ASN A 341 -18.84 -3.07 -9.31
N ASP A 342 -18.32 -1.84 -9.15
CA ASP A 342 -17.21 -1.34 -9.95
C ASP A 342 -15.90 -1.97 -9.46
N GLN A 343 -15.10 -2.52 -10.37
CA GLN A 343 -13.86 -3.20 -10.03
C GLN A 343 -12.81 -2.97 -11.12
N ILE A 344 -11.54 -2.83 -10.73
CA ILE A 344 -10.40 -2.93 -11.65
C ILE A 344 -9.42 -3.94 -11.06
N ILE A 345 -8.98 -4.89 -11.89
CA ILE A 345 -7.90 -5.82 -11.55
C ILE A 345 -6.76 -5.57 -12.53
N LEU A 346 -5.60 -5.25 -11.97
CA LEU A 346 -4.36 -5.00 -12.70
C LEU A 346 -3.38 -6.13 -12.42
N GLU A 347 -2.69 -6.59 -13.46
CA GLU A 347 -1.58 -7.54 -13.36
C GLU A 347 -0.30 -6.86 -13.87
N GLN A 348 0.79 -7.03 -13.14
CA GLN A 348 2.08 -6.45 -13.45
C GLN A 348 2.63 -7.06 -14.76
N PHE A 349 3.04 -6.21 -15.71
CA PHE A 349 3.50 -6.65 -17.03
C PHE A 349 4.79 -5.95 -17.45
N CYS A 350 5.87 -6.22 -16.71
CA CYS A 350 7.17 -5.58 -16.93
C CYS A 350 7.88 -6.00 -18.23
N ALA A 351 7.42 -7.07 -18.89
CA ALA A 351 7.97 -7.52 -20.18
C ALA A 351 7.48 -6.66 -21.36
N TYR A 352 6.60 -5.69 -21.13
CA TYR A 352 6.10 -4.82 -22.19
C TYR A 352 7.19 -3.92 -22.77
N GLU A 353 7.34 -3.98 -24.10
CA GLU A 353 8.07 -3.00 -24.86
C GLU A 353 7.08 -2.24 -25.75
N MET A 354 7.05 -0.91 -25.62
CA MET A 354 6.15 -0.07 -26.40
C MET A 354 6.41 -0.22 -27.90
N GLN A 355 5.42 -0.73 -28.64
CA GLN A 355 5.51 -0.88 -30.08
C GLN A 355 5.43 0.50 -30.76
N THR A 356 6.52 0.91 -31.41
CA THR A 356 6.54 2.17 -32.18
C THR A 356 6.34 1.89 -33.67
N CYS A 357 5.50 2.70 -34.31
CA CYS A 357 5.26 2.63 -35.75
C CYS A 357 6.44 3.19 -36.54
N SER A 358 7.57 2.48 -36.54
CA SER A 358 8.72 2.84 -37.37
C SER A 358 8.40 2.57 -38.85
N GLN A 359 9.05 3.32 -39.75
CA GLN A 359 8.92 3.09 -41.19
C GLN A 359 9.22 1.63 -41.56
N VAL A 360 10.28 1.06 -40.95
CA VAL A 360 10.71 -0.32 -41.18
C VAL A 360 9.62 -1.30 -40.77
N PHE A 361 9.05 -1.15 -39.58
CA PHE A 361 8.00 -2.04 -39.08
C PHE A 361 6.76 -2.04 -39.97
N ILE A 362 6.31 -0.86 -40.41
CA ILE A 362 5.14 -0.72 -41.30
C ILE A 362 5.45 -1.35 -42.67
N GLU A 363 6.64 -1.07 -43.21
CA GLU A 363 7.05 -1.52 -44.54
C GLU A 363 7.25 -3.05 -44.60
N GLU A 364 7.76 -3.67 -43.54
CA GLU A 364 7.92 -5.13 -43.45
C GLU A 364 6.56 -5.82 -43.38
N ASN A 365 5.68 -5.42 -42.46
CA ASN A 365 4.38 -6.06 -42.27
C ASN A 365 3.43 -5.91 -43.48
N LEU A 366 3.41 -4.75 -44.14
CA LEU A 366 2.59 -4.57 -45.35
C LEU A 366 3.12 -5.38 -46.55
N GLN A 367 4.40 -5.74 -46.56
CA GLN A 367 4.98 -6.54 -47.66
C GLN A 367 4.84 -8.05 -47.48
N ASP A 368 4.30 -8.51 -46.35
CA ASP A 368 3.98 -9.92 -46.14
C ASP A 368 3.00 -10.43 -47.21
N GLU A 369 3.04 -11.73 -47.51
CA GLU A 369 2.18 -12.37 -48.54
C GLU A 369 0.68 -12.43 -48.15
N CYS A 370 0.30 -11.81 -47.03
CA CYS A 370 -1.08 -11.78 -46.54
C CYS A 370 -1.88 -10.65 -47.18
N ARG A 371 -3.19 -10.86 -47.28
CA ARG A 371 -4.11 -9.80 -47.70
C ARG A 371 -4.67 -9.05 -46.50
N TRP A 372 -5.14 -7.84 -46.74
CA TRP A 372 -5.62 -6.92 -45.72
C TRP A 372 -7.06 -6.55 -46.01
N SER A 373 -7.94 -6.74 -45.04
CA SER A 373 -9.32 -6.22 -45.10
C SER A 373 -9.31 -4.74 -44.74
N ILE A 374 -10.18 -3.95 -45.37
CA ILE A 374 -10.30 -2.50 -45.10
C ILE A 374 -11.61 -2.17 -44.41
N THR A 375 -11.56 -1.29 -43.41
CA THR A 375 -12.75 -0.72 -42.76
C THR A 375 -12.58 0.78 -42.52
N ASP A 376 -13.67 1.53 -42.39
CA ASP A 376 -13.67 2.97 -42.09
C ASP A 376 -13.53 3.29 -40.58
N GLY A 377 -13.11 2.30 -39.77
CA GLY A 377 -13.02 2.42 -38.31
C GLY A 377 -14.36 2.32 -37.57
N LYS A 378 -15.50 2.38 -38.26
CA LYS A 378 -16.85 2.13 -37.70
C LYS A 378 -17.42 0.76 -38.08
N GLY A 379 -16.70 0.01 -38.90
CA GLY A 379 -17.14 -1.30 -39.40
C GLY A 379 -18.24 -1.22 -40.45
N GLU A 380 -18.52 -0.03 -41.02
CA GLU A 380 -19.62 0.18 -41.97
C GLU A 380 -19.17 0.06 -43.45
N PHE A 381 -18.00 -0.52 -43.69
CA PHE A 381 -17.55 -0.78 -45.06
C PHE A 381 -18.34 -1.95 -45.66
N SER A 382 -19.03 -1.70 -46.77
CA SER A 382 -20.06 -2.60 -47.33
C SER A 382 -19.56 -3.52 -48.45
N GLU A 383 -18.26 -3.59 -48.68
CA GLU A 383 -17.67 -4.43 -49.72
C GLU A 383 -16.59 -5.34 -49.12
N ASP A 384 -16.73 -6.65 -49.32
CA ASP A 384 -15.74 -7.69 -49.00
C ASP A 384 -14.48 -7.55 -49.88
N ILE A 385 -13.76 -6.43 -49.71
CA ILE A 385 -12.52 -6.14 -50.43
C ILE A 385 -11.35 -6.51 -49.54
N THR A 386 -10.43 -7.28 -50.11
CA THR A 386 -9.11 -7.55 -49.51
C THR A 386 -8.02 -6.98 -50.40
N ILE A 387 -6.95 -6.48 -49.79
CA ILE A 387 -5.85 -5.79 -50.47
C ILE A 387 -4.54 -6.53 -50.23
N ASP A 388 -3.83 -6.86 -51.31
CA ASP A 388 -2.45 -7.31 -51.29
C ASP A 388 -1.52 -6.09 -51.49
N PHE A 389 -0.63 -5.85 -50.51
CA PHE A 389 0.35 -4.76 -50.50
C PHE A 389 1.77 -5.23 -50.89
N SER A 390 1.94 -6.49 -51.30
CA SER A 390 3.25 -7.06 -51.62
C SER A 390 3.95 -6.30 -52.77
N GLN A 391 5.29 -6.31 -52.73
CA GLN A 391 6.15 -5.71 -53.75
C GLN A 391 5.88 -4.21 -54.01
N LYS A 392 5.35 -3.47 -53.02
CA LYS A 392 4.92 -2.07 -53.13
C LYS A 392 3.77 -1.82 -54.12
N ASN A 393 3.10 -2.89 -54.54
CA ASN A 393 1.89 -2.82 -55.35
C ASN A 393 0.66 -2.81 -54.44
N ILE A 394 -0.46 -2.36 -54.97
CA ILE A 394 -1.79 -2.53 -54.35
C ILE A 394 -2.60 -3.37 -55.33
N GLN A 395 -3.06 -4.55 -54.92
CA GLN A 395 -4.04 -5.32 -55.67
C GLN A 395 -5.28 -5.54 -54.82
N ALA A 396 -6.41 -4.95 -55.22
CA ALA A 396 -7.68 -5.10 -54.53
C ALA A 396 -8.49 -6.25 -55.12
N TYR A 397 -8.93 -7.17 -54.29
CA TYR A 397 -9.71 -8.35 -54.65
C TYR A 397 -11.12 -8.24 -54.07
N ASN A 398 -12.14 -8.61 -54.84
CA ASN A 398 -13.49 -8.81 -54.29
C ASN A 398 -13.66 -10.22 -53.71
N ALA A 399 -14.84 -10.50 -53.14
CA ALA A 399 -15.23 -11.81 -52.59
C ALA A 399 -15.07 -13.03 -53.52
N ASN A 400 -14.87 -12.83 -54.83
CA ASN A 400 -14.66 -13.92 -55.79
C ASN A 400 -13.18 -14.05 -56.21
N ASP A 401 -12.24 -13.47 -55.45
CA ASP A 401 -10.81 -13.44 -55.76
C ASP A 401 -10.45 -12.83 -57.12
N THR A 402 -11.32 -11.94 -57.62
CA THR A 402 -11.01 -11.19 -58.86
C THR A 402 -10.45 -9.83 -58.52
N VAL A 403 -9.36 -9.45 -59.21
CA VAL A 403 -8.76 -8.12 -59.07
C VAL A 403 -9.74 -7.07 -59.60
N VAL A 404 -10.12 -6.13 -58.74
CA VAL A 404 -11.09 -5.06 -59.01
C VAL A 404 -10.48 -3.65 -58.97
N ASP A 405 -9.24 -3.49 -58.53
CA ASP A 405 -8.45 -2.27 -58.67
C ASP A 405 -6.95 -2.58 -58.51
N GLU A 406 -6.08 -1.74 -59.09
CA GLU A 406 -4.63 -1.90 -59.00
C GLU A 406 -3.95 -0.54 -58.79
N GLY A 407 -2.90 -0.51 -57.97
CA GLY A 407 -2.18 0.70 -57.62
C GLY A 407 -0.78 0.41 -57.08
N ASN A 408 -0.18 1.41 -56.46
CA ASN A 408 1.11 1.34 -55.80
C ASN A 408 1.05 2.10 -54.49
N TRP A 409 1.87 1.70 -53.53
CA TRP A 409 2.07 2.45 -52.30
C TRP A 409 3.55 2.74 -52.07
N ASN A 410 3.81 3.80 -51.31
CA ASN A 410 5.13 4.08 -50.78
C ASN A 410 4.98 4.62 -49.35
N ILE A 411 6.05 4.56 -48.56
CA ILE A 411 6.09 5.09 -47.21
C ILE A 411 7.27 6.05 -47.03
N SER A 412 7.05 7.12 -46.27
CA SER A 412 8.08 8.02 -45.77
C SER A 412 7.76 8.36 -44.32
N ASP A 413 8.69 8.09 -43.40
CA ASP A 413 8.47 8.11 -41.95
C ASP A 413 7.26 7.25 -41.56
N THR A 414 6.12 7.88 -41.27
CA THR A 414 4.84 7.25 -40.92
C THR A 414 3.72 7.60 -41.90
N THR A 415 4.06 8.15 -43.07
CA THR A 415 3.07 8.53 -44.08
C THR A 415 3.07 7.53 -45.23
N LEU A 416 1.96 6.81 -45.40
CA LEU A 416 1.67 5.94 -46.54
C LEU A 416 1.01 6.74 -47.65
N THR A 417 1.58 6.70 -48.85
CA THR A 417 1.01 7.34 -50.04
C THR A 417 0.46 6.26 -50.97
N PHE A 418 -0.86 6.24 -51.17
CA PHE A 418 -1.50 5.37 -52.16
C PHE A 418 -1.66 6.09 -53.50
N SER A 419 -1.36 5.39 -54.60
CA SER A 419 -1.35 5.97 -55.94
C SER A 419 -1.79 4.95 -57.00
N GLY A 420 -2.31 5.43 -58.14
CA GLY A 420 -2.65 4.57 -59.29
C GLY A 420 -4.00 3.87 -59.23
N LEU A 421 -4.66 3.83 -58.07
CA LEU A 421 -6.04 3.33 -57.92
C LEU A 421 -7.00 4.25 -58.69
N SER A 422 -7.88 3.67 -59.50
CA SER A 422 -8.72 4.44 -60.44
C SER A 422 -10.13 3.90 -60.60
N THR A 423 -10.49 2.86 -59.85
CA THR A 423 -11.80 2.22 -59.94
C THR A 423 -12.42 2.10 -58.55
N THR A 424 -12.37 0.91 -57.97
CA THR A 424 -13.05 0.58 -56.71
C THR A 424 -12.52 1.39 -55.53
N LEU A 425 -11.21 1.71 -55.52
CA LEU A 425 -10.54 2.38 -54.41
C LEU A 425 -10.00 3.77 -54.77
N GLU A 426 -10.52 4.43 -55.82
CA GLU A 426 -10.04 5.76 -56.28
C GLU A 426 -10.04 6.81 -55.15
N TYR A 427 -11.02 6.77 -54.24
CA TYR A 427 -11.13 7.70 -53.12
C TYR A 427 -9.99 7.60 -52.09
N TYR A 428 -9.31 6.45 -52.04
CA TYR A 428 -8.21 6.19 -51.10
C TYR A 428 -6.85 6.69 -51.60
N VAL A 429 -6.75 7.19 -52.84
CA VAL A 429 -5.52 7.80 -53.36
C VAL A 429 -5.12 9.02 -52.52
N GLY A 430 -3.83 9.12 -52.19
CA GLY A 430 -3.25 10.22 -51.43
C GLY A 430 -2.46 9.77 -50.21
N ASP A 431 -2.14 10.74 -49.35
CA ASP A 431 -1.29 10.54 -48.17
C ASP A 431 -2.13 10.22 -46.93
N TRP A 432 -1.69 9.19 -46.21
CA TRP A 432 -2.31 8.67 -44.99
C TRP A 432 -1.27 8.54 -43.89
N LYS A 433 -1.50 9.18 -42.76
CA LYS A 433 -0.62 9.04 -41.60
C LYS A 433 -0.96 7.76 -40.85
N VAL A 434 0.02 6.90 -40.58
CA VAL A 434 -0.11 5.78 -39.66
C VAL A 434 -0.17 6.36 -38.24
N VAL A 435 -1.32 6.21 -37.61
CA VAL A 435 -1.58 6.65 -36.23
C VAL A 435 -1.71 5.47 -35.26
N GLY A 436 -1.62 4.26 -35.79
CA GLY A 436 -1.72 3.02 -35.04
C GLY A 436 -1.18 1.82 -35.82
N CYS A 437 -0.43 0.92 -35.16
CA CYS A 437 0.20 -0.22 -35.82
C CYS A 437 0.41 -1.40 -34.87
N SER A 438 0.25 -2.60 -35.44
CA SER A 438 0.60 -3.90 -34.85
C SER A 438 0.95 -4.86 -36.00
N GLU A 439 1.34 -6.09 -35.70
CA GLU A 439 1.61 -7.10 -36.75
C GLU A 439 0.37 -7.42 -37.59
N GLU A 440 -0.83 -7.34 -37.00
CA GLU A 440 -2.09 -7.79 -37.60
C GLU A 440 -3.00 -6.63 -38.02
N ARG A 441 -2.64 -5.38 -37.72
CA ARG A 441 -3.55 -4.24 -37.91
C ARG A 441 -2.81 -2.92 -38.09
N PHE A 442 -3.32 -2.04 -38.95
CA PHE A 442 -2.88 -0.65 -39.08
C PHE A 442 -4.07 0.32 -39.05
N ARG A 443 -3.90 1.47 -38.38
CA ARG A 443 -4.84 2.60 -38.43
C ARG A 443 -4.20 3.78 -39.16
N LEU A 444 -4.89 4.20 -40.20
CA LEU A 444 -4.49 5.27 -41.11
C LEU A 444 -5.44 6.45 -40.97
N GLN A 445 -4.91 7.66 -41.02
CA GLN A 445 -5.69 8.89 -40.89
C GLN A 445 -5.34 9.93 -41.96
N ARG A 446 -6.38 10.54 -42.53
CA ARG A 446 -6.29 11.63 -43.51
C ARG A 446 -7.34 12.68 -43.21
N GLY A 447 -6.97 13.74 -42.49
CA GLY A 447 -7.95 14.70 -41.97
C GLY A 447 -8.89 14.00 -40.98
N ASP A 448 -10.20 14.10 -41.20
CA ASP A 448 -11.22 13.43 -40.40
C ASP A 448 -11.51 11.99 -40.87
N ASP A 449 -10.96 11.56 -42.02
CA ASP A 449 -11.13 10.21 -42.54
C ASP A 449 -10.22 9.22 -41.80
N SER A 450 -10.76 8.05 -41.45
CA SER A 450 -10.00 6.93 -40.90
C SER A 450 -10.12 5.70 -41.80
N LEU A 451 -9.01 4.99 -41.98
CA LEU A 451 -8.93 3.73 -42.68
C LEU A 451 -8.20 2.72 -41.80
N VAL A 452 -8.81 1.58 -41.53
CA VAL A 452 -8.23 0.50 -40.74
C VAL A 452 -7.94 -0.67 -41.66
N LEU A 453 -6.69 -1.12 -41.67
CA LEU A 453 -6.26 -2.35 -42.33
C LEU A 453 -6.22 -3.47 -41.28
N VAL A 454 -6.87 -4.59 -41.56
CA VAL A 454 -6.83 -5.79 -40.70
C VAL A 454 -6.26 -6.94 -41.52
N LYS A 455 -5.14 -7.51 -41.06
CA LYS A 455 -4.46 -8.60 -41.74
C LYS A 455 -5.36 -9.83 -41.76
N ASN A 456 -5.39 -10.47 -42.91
CA ASN A 456 -6.10 -11.71 -43.17
C ASN A 456 -5.14 -12.67 -43.87
N CYS A 457 -4.35 -13.36 -43.05
CA CYS A 457 -3.60 -14.52 -43.49
C CYS A 457 -4.53 -15.72 -43.36
N GLU A 458 -5.11 -16.23 -44.44
CA GLU A 458 -5.72 -17.56 -44.37
C GLU A 458 -4.65 -18.55 -43.91
N ALA A 459 -4.92 -19.28 -42.82
CA ALA A 459 -4.05 -20.35 -42.36
C ALA A 459 -3.86 -21.33 -43.53
N GLY A 460 -2.62 -21.37 -44.06
CA GLY A 460 -2.32 -21.99 -45.33
C GLY A 460 -2.89 -23.39 -45.53
N HIS A 461 -3.28 -23.68 -46.77
CA HIS A 461 -3.40 -25.04 -47.27
C HIS A 461 -2.03 -25.69 -47.48
#